data_AF-A0A522EPH2-F1
#
_entry.id   AF-A0A522EPH2-F1
#
_cell.length_a   1.000
_cell.length_b   1.000
_cell.length_c   1.000
_cell.angle_alpha   90.00
_cell.angle_beta   90.00
_cell.angle_gamma   90.00
#
_symmetry.space_group_name_H-M   'P 1'
#
loop_
_entity.id
_entity.type
_entity.pdbx_description
1 polymer ?
#
loop_
_entity_poly.entity_id
_entity_poly.type
_entity_poly.pdbx_seq_one_letter_code
_entity_poly.pdbx_strand_id
1 'polypeptide(L)'
;MPKLTDTYARAYDCCDQVFMELGRFPTIDLIRDRIGVNSPTTIKKAMNEWTRHFAEKHFDKLNRPDIPVALIHAMEQAWKLAVVEAEQAYLKKEQDYQNTIAENQAVVAELQQAMAFVNQTLGQARA
;
A
#
# COMPACT_ATOMS: atom_id res chain seq x y z
N MET A 1 -41.80 27.51 23.23
CA MET A 1 -41.27 27.75 21.87
C MET A 1 -40.20 26.70 21.60
N PRO A 2 -40.28 25.91 20.51
CA PRO A 2 -39.27 24.90 20.21
C PRO A 2 -37.96 25.62 19.88
N LYS A 3 -36.90 25.29 20.61
CA LYS A 3 -35.61 25.97 20.53
C LYS A 3 -34.96 25.67 19.17
N LEU A 4 -34.41 26.69 18.50
CA LEU A 4 -33.57 26.59 17.29
C LEU A 4 -32.32 25.67 17.44
N THR A 5 -32.17 25.00 18.58
CA THR A 5 -30.98 24.30 19.06
C THR A 5 -30.90 22.84 18.62
N ASP A 6 -32.01 22.20 18.20
CA ASP A 6 -31.98 20.77 17.83
C ASP A 6 -31.52 20.54 16.38
N THR A 7 -32.10 21.25 15.41
CA THR A 7 -31.79 21.03 13.98
C THR A 7 -30.34 21.36 13.64
N TYR A 8 -29.78 22.43 14.22
CA TYR A 8 -28.39 22.82 13.97
C TYR A 8 -27.42 21.76 14.49
N ALA A 9 -27.58 21.33 15.76
CA ALA A 9 -26.70 20.35 16.38
C ALA A 9 -26.77 19.01 15.64
N ARG A 10 -27.98 18.54 15.32
CA ARG A 10 -28.19 17.30 14.57
C ARG A 10 -27.60 17.36 13.16
N ALA A 11 -27.72 18.49 12.48
CA ALA A 11 -27.11 18.68 11.17
C ALA A 11 -25.58 18.70 11.26
N TYR A 12 -25.02 19.35 12.29
CA TYR A 12 -23.57 19.41 12.53
C TYR A 12 -22.99 18.01 12.80
N ASP A 13 -23.57 17.25 13.73
CA ASP A 13 -23.11 15.90 14.08
C ASP A 13 -23.27 14.93 12.90
N CYS A 14 -24.34 15.08 12.11
CA CYS A 14 -24.55 14.30 10.91
C CYS A 14 -23.49 14.55 9.83
N CYS A 15 -22.84 15.72 9.81
CA CYS A 15 -21.76 16.01 8.86
C CYS A 15 -20.55 15.09 9.08
N ASP A 16 -20.14 14.91 10.34
CA ASP A 16 -19.04 14.00 10.70
C ASP A 16 -19.37 12.56 10.29
N GLN A 17 -20.58 12.08 10.60
CA GLN A 17 -21.03 10.73 10.25
C GLN A 17 -21.00 10.48 8.74
N VAL A 18 -21.55 11.42 7.96
CA VAL A 18 -21.56 11.31 6.49
C VAL A 18 -20.13 11.30 5.93
N PHE A 19 -19.26 12.15 6.44
CA PHE A 19 -17.87 12.21 5.99
C PHE A 19 -17.11 10.92 6.31
N MET A 20 -17.27 10.38 7.53
CA MET A 20 -16.62 9.13 7.95
C MET A 20 -17.13 7.92 7.18
N GLU A 21 -18.43 7.85 6.88
CA GLU A 21 -19.04 6.73 6.17
C GLU A 21 -18.77 6.76 4.65
N LEU A 22 -18.86 7.94 4.02
CA LEU A 22 -18.82 8.06 2.56
C LEU A 22 -17.48 8.57 2.02
N GLY A 23 -16.59 9.07 2.88
CA GLY A 23 -15.31 9.65 2.48
C GLY A 23 -15.44 10.93 1.63
N ARG A 24 -16.60 11.60 1.66
CA ARG A 24 -16.88 12.84 0.90
C ARG A 24 -17.61 13.86 1.74
N PHE A 25 -17.48 15.13 1.37
CA PHE A 25 -18.19 16.22 2.03
C PHE A 25 -19.72 16.02 1.94
N PRO A 26 -20.47 16.30 3.03
CA PRO A 26 -21.92 16.16 3.05
C PRO A 26 -22.61 17.16 2.10
N THR A 27 -23.80 16.81 1.62
CA THR A 27 -24.69 17.70 0.88
C THR A 27 -25.92 18.06 1.72
N ILE A 28 -26.54 19.22 1.46
CA ILE A 28 -27.72 19.68 2.21
C ILE A 28 -28.86 18.64 2.12
N ASP A 29 -29.10 18.08 0.94
CA ASP A 29 -30.14 17.06 0.74
C ASP A 29 -29.84 15.79 1.55
N LEU A 30 -28.59 15.32 1.55
CA LEU A 30 -28.20 14.13 2.30
C LEU A 30 -28.34 14.32 3.82
N ILE A 31 -27.95 15.48 4.34
CA ILE A 31 -28.13 15.81 5.76
C ILE A 31 -29.62 15.93 6.09
N ARG A 32 -30.41 16.59 5.24
CA ARG A 32 -31.86 16.71 5.39
C ARG A 32 -32.53 15.35 5.47
N ASP A 33 -32.18 14.43 4.57
CA ASP A 33 -32.76 13.10 4.50
C ASP A 33 -32.42 12.27 5.74
N ARG A 34 -31.21 12.43 6.29
CA ARG A 34 -30.76 11.72 7.50
C ARG A 34 -31.36 12.26 8.80
N ILE A 35 -31.44 13.59 8.95
CA ILE A 35 -31.99 14.18 10.18
C ILE A 35 -33.51 14.29 10.16
N GLY A 36 -34.15 14.16 8.99
CA GLY A 36 -35.61 14.18 8.84
C GLY A 36 -36.25 15.54 9.10
N VAL A 37 -35.48 16.64 9.05
CA VAL A 37 -35.96 18.00 9.33
C VAL A 37 -35.81 18.90 8.11
N ASN A 38 -36.88 19.61 7.76
CA ASN A 38 -36.88 20.54 6.64
C ASN A 38 -36.48 21.96 7.07
N SER A 39 -35.18 22.21 7.26
CA SER A 39 -34.65 23.57 7.42
C SER A 39 -33.33 23.75 6.64
N PRO A 40 -33.41 23.99 5.32
CA PRO A 40 -32.23 24.10 4.46
C PRO A 40 -31.25 25.19 4.90
N THR A 41 -31.75 26.30 5.45
CA THR A 41 -30.94 27.42 5.92
C THR A 41 -30.15 27.06 7.19
N THR A 42 -30.77 26.36 8.15
CA THR A 42 -30.10 25.89 9.37
C THR A 42 -29.08 24.80 9.05
N ILE A 43 -29.44 23.85 8.18
CA ILE A 43 -28.55 22.77 7.72
C ILE A 43 -27.32 23.36 7.04
N LYS A 44 -27.52 24.29 6.08
CA LYS A 44 -26.40 24.96 5.39
C LYS A 44 -25.48 25.68 6.36
N LYS A 45 -26.03 26.35 7.39
CA LYS A 45 -25.22 27.02 8.42
C LYS A 45 -24.37 26.02 9.20
N ALA A 46 -24.96 24.92 9.67
CA ALA A 46 -24.24 23.86 10.38
C ALA A 46 -23.15 23.22 9.52
N MET A 47 -23.45 22.93 8.25
CA MET A 47 -22.49 22.36 7.30
C MET A 47 -21.31 23.29 7.03
N ASN A 48 -21.55 24.59 6.82
CA ASN A 48 -20.48 25.56 6.59
C ASN A 48 -19.57 25.69 7.82
N GLU A 49 -20.17 25.71 9.01
CA GLU A 49 -19.44 25.80 10.27
C GLU A 49 -18.62 24.55 10.55
N TRP A 50 -19.21 23.36 10.34
CA TRP A 50 -18.51 22.09 10.39
C TRP A 50 -17.35 22.02 9.40
N THR A 51 -17.56 22.45 8.15
CA THR A 51 -16.51 22.46 7.11
C THR A 51 -15.34 23.36 7.51
N ARG A 52 -15.62 24.52 8.12
CA ARG A 52 -14.59 25.42 8.64
C ARG A 52 -13.80 24.77 9.78
N HIS A 53 -14.48 24.18 10.77
CA HIS A 53 -13.80 23.51 11.89
C HIS A 53 -13.01 22.27 11.44
N PHE A 54 -13.54 21.52 10.48
CA PHE A 54 -12.84 20.43 9.83
C PHE A 54 -11.57 20.95 9.14
N ALA A 55 -11.68 22.01 8.36
CA ALA A 55 -10.55 22.66 7.72
C ALA A 55 -9.52 23.10 8.78
N GLU A 56 -9.88 23.86 9.80
CA GLU A 56 -8.94 24.31 10.84
C GLU A 56 -8.22 23.15 11.53
N LYS A 57 -8.93 22.09 11.90
CA LYS A 57 -8.38 20.90 12.57
C LYS A 57 -7.46 20.06 11.68
N HIS A 58 -7.77 19.98 10.39
CA HIS A 58 -7.07 19.11 9.44
C HIS A 58 -6.03 19.85 8.59
N PHE A 59 -6.18 21.15 8.36
CA PHE A 59 -5.17 21.98 7.70
C PHE A 59 -3.96 22.21 8.57
N ASP A 60 -4.08 22.22 9.90
CA ASP A 60 -2.90 22.27 10.78
C ASP A 60 -2.00 21.02 10.63
N LYS A 61 -2.59 19.87 10.23
CA LYS A 61 -1.86 18.66 9.82
C LYS A 61 -1.35 18.70 8.38
N LEU A 62 -1.93 19.52 7.51
CA LEU A 62 -1.46 19.80 6.15
C LEU A 62 -0.39 20.89 6.12
N ASN A 63 -0.27 21.69 7.17
CA ASN A 63 0.81 22.64 7.42
C ASN A 63 2.10 21.92 7.86
N ARG A 64 2.39 20.79 7.20
CA ARG A 64 3.72 20.19 7.26
C ARG A 64 4.64 21.16 6.52
N PRO A 65 5.78 21.57 7.11
CA PRO A 65 6.79 22.25 6.33
C PRO A 65 7.12 21.38 5.11
N ASP A 66 7.34 22.03 3.95
CA ASP A 66 7.75 21.33 2.74
C ASP A 66 8.90 20.37 3.06
N ILE A 67 8.91 19.20 2.40
CA ILE A 67 9.96 18.21 2.59
C ILE A 67 11.29 18.91 2.28
N PRO A 68 12.23 19.00 3.25
CA PRO A 68 13.49 19.68 3.00
C PRO A 68 14.23 19.02 1.83
N VAL A 69 14.81 19.83 0.94
CA VAL A 69 15.58 19.33 -0.22
C VAL A 69 16.67 18.35 0.22
N ALA A 70 17.28 18.59 1.39
CA ALA A 70 18.26 17.69 1.99
C ALA A 70 17.71 16.28 2.25
N LEU A 71 16.43 16.15 2.66
CA LEU A 71 15.79 14.87 2.90
C LEU A 71 15.51 14.13 1.59
N ILE A 72 15.09 14.84 0.54
CA ILE A 72 14.89 14.27 -0.81
C ILE A 72 16.21 13.68 -1.31
N HIS A 73 17.29 14.47 -1.28
CA HIS A 73 18.60 14.01 -1.72
C HIS A 73 19.14 12.83 -0.90
N ALA A 74 18.89 12.81 0.42
CA ALA A 74 19.30 11.69 1.27
C ALA A 74 18.54 10.41 0.91
N MET A 75 17.23 10.50 0.65
CA MET A 75 16.42 9.37 0.23
C MET A 75 16.81 8.85 -1.15
N GLU A 76 17.10 9.74 -2.11
CA GLU A 76 17.60 9.36 -3.42
C GLU A 76 18.94 8.62 -3.36
N GLN A 77 19.86 9.07 -2.50
CA GLN A 77 21.14 8.41 -2.29
C GLN A 77 20.97 7.04 -1.65
N ALA A 78 20.14 6.94 -0.61
CA ALA A 78 19.83 5.67 0.03
C ALA A 78 19.19 4.67 -0.94
N TRP A 79 18.27 5.15 -1.80
CA TRP A 79 17.64 4.33 -2.82
C TRP A 79 18.63 3.84 -3.87
N LYS A 80 19.48 4.73 -4.41
CA LYS A 80 20.52 4.35 -5.36
C LYS A 80 21.45 3.28 -4.78
N LEU A 81 21.86 3.44 -3.53
CA LEU A 81 22.69 2.44 -2.85
C LEU A 81 21.95 1.10 -2.73
N ALA A 82 20.68 1.12 -2.28
CA ALA A 82 19.89 -0.10 -2.15
C ALA A 82 19.73 -0.85 -3.48
N VAL A 83 19.55 -0.14 -4.59
CA VAL A 83 19.49 -0.74 -5.93
C VAL A 83 20.81 -1.41 -6.30
N VAL A 84 21.94 -0.73 -6.09
CA VAL A 84 23.27 -1.29 -6.38
C VAL A 84 23.54 -2.56 -5.55
N GLU A 85 23.24 -2.51 -4.25
CA GLU A 85 23.40 -3.66 -3.36
C GLU A 85 22.50 -4.83 -3.78
N ALA A 86 21.26 -4.55 -4.19
CA ALA A 86 20.34 -5.58 -4.68
C ALA A 86 20.83 -6.23 -5.98
N GLU A 87 21.36 -5.44 -6.92
CA GLU A 87 21.95 -5.95 -8.17
C GLU A 87 23.17 -6.84 -7.88
N GLN A 88 24.06 -6.42 -6.99
CA GLN A 88 25.22 -7.23 -6.60
C GLN A 88 24.80 -8.54 -5.92
N ALA A 89 23.82 -8.49 -5.02
CA ALA A 89 23.28 -9.68 -4.37
C ALA A 89 22.65 -10.64 -5.38
N TYR A 90 21.94 -10.10 -6.38
CA TYR A 90 21.36 -10.89 -7.46
C TYR A 90 22.43 -11.58 -8.32
N LEU A 91 23.45 -10.84 -8.77
CA LEU A 91 24.53 -11.38 -9.60
C LEU A 91 25.31 -12.48 -8.86
N LYS A 92 25.57 -12.30 -7.57
CA LYS A 92 26.21 -13.32 -6.73
C LYS A 92 25.35 -14.58 -6.68
N LYS A 93 24.05 -14.43 -6.43
CA LYS A 93 23.11 -15.55 -6.36
C LYS A 93 23.02 -16.30 -7.69
N GLU A 94 23.03 -15.59 -8.80
CA GLU A 94 23.04 -16.19 -10.14
C GLU A 94 24.31 -17.02 -10.36
N GLN A 95 25.47 -16.48 -10.00
CA GLN A 95 26.73 -17.21 -10.10
C GLN A 95 26.72 -18.50 -9.25
N ASP A 96 26.22 -18.42 -8.02
CA ASP A 96 26.12 -19.58 -7.13
C ASP A 96 25.17 -20.64 -7.71
N TYR A 97 24.06 -20.23 -8.34
CA TYR A 97 23.17 -21.14 -9.05
C TYR A 97 23.83 -21.80 -10.25
N GLN A 98 24.56 -21.04 -11.08
CA GLN A 98 25.27 -21.60 -12.23
C GLN A 98 26.31 -22.64 -11.80
N ASN A 99 27.05 -22.37 -10.71
CA ASN A 99 28.00 -23.31 -10.13
C ASN A 99 27.31 -24.60 -9.68
N THR A 100 26.18 -24.46 -8.96
CA THR A 100 25.39 -25.61 -8.48
C THR A 100 24.84 -26.45 -9.64
N ILE A 101 24.38 -25.79 -10.72
CA ILE A 101 23.90 -26.49 -11.92
C ILE A 101 25.05 -27.27 -12.57
N ALA A 102 26.23 -26.67 -12.70
CA ALA A 102 27.41 -27.33 -13.27
C ALA A 102 27.84 -28.55 -12.44
N GLU A 103 27.87 -28.42 -11.11
CA GLU A 103 28.15 -29.52 -10.20
C GLU A 103 27.13 -30.66 -10.35
N ASN A 104 25.84 -30.35 -10.35
CA ASN A 104 24.79 -31.34 -10.52
C ASN A 104 24.87 -32.04 -11.89
N GLN A 105 25.20 -31.31 -12.96
CA GLN A 105 25.38 -31.88 -14.30
C GLN A 105 26.58 -32.83 -14.33
N ALA A 106 27.68 -32.52 -13.65
CA ALA A 106 28.83 -33.42 -13.54
C ALA A 106 28.45 -34.72 -12.83
N VAL A 107 27.74 -34.64 -11.70
CA VAL A 107 27.27 -35.82 -10.95
C VAL A 107 26.33 -36.67 -11.80
N VAL A 108 25.39 -36.06 -12.52
CA VAL A 108 24.48 -36.78 -13.41
C VAL A 108 25.25 -37.48 -14.54
N ALA A 109 26.26 -36.83 -15.12
CA ALA A 109 27.08 -37.43 -16.17
C ALA A 109 27.87 -38.65 -15.65
N GLU A 110 28.47 -38.56 -14.47
CA GLU A 110 29.17 -39.68 -13.82
C GLU A 110 28.22 -40.87 -13.56
N LEU A 111 27.03 -40.60 -13.02
CA LEU A 111 26.02 -41.64 -12.78
C LEU A 111 25.58 -42.30 -14.09
N GLN A 112 25.37 -41.53 -15.16
CA GLN A 112 25.02 -42.06 -16.48
C GLN A 112 26.12 -42.95 -17.05
N GLN A 113 27.39 -42.56 -16.91
CA GLN A 113 28.53 -43.38 -17.32
C GLN A 113 28.61 -44.70 -16.53
N ALA A 114 28.43 -44.63 -15.21
CA ALA A 114 28.40 -45.83 -14.36
C ALA A 114 27.25 -46.77 -14.75
N MET A 115 26.05 -46.23 -14.98
CA MET A 115 24.89 -47.01 -15.45
C MET A 115 25.14 -47.65 -16.81
N ALA A 116 25.74 -46.92 -17.76
CA ALA A 116 26.08 -47.46 -19.07
C ALA A 116 27.07 -48.63 -18.97
N PHE A 117 28.10 -48.50 -18.12
CA PHE A 117 29.08 -49.56 -17.87
C PHE A 117 28.43 -50.82 -17.25
N VAL A 118 27.58 -50.66 -16.23
CA VAL A 118 26.86 -51.77 -15.60
C VAL A 118 25.94 -52.46 -16.59
N ASN A 119 25.21 -51.71 -17.42
CA ASN A 119 24.34 -52.30 -18.44
C ASN A 119 25.13 -53.09 -19.50
N GLN A 120 26.31 -52.59 -19.90
CA GLN A 120 27.17 -53.27 -20.87
C GLN A 120 27.72 -54.60 -20.31
N THR A 121 28.17 -54.60 -19.05
CA THR A 121 28.69 -55.81 -18.39
C THR A 121 27.60 -56.87 -18.17
N LEU A 122 26.39 -56.47 -17.76
CA LEU A 122 25.24 -57.38 -17.64
C LEU A 122 24.80 -57.95 -19.00
N GLY A 123 24.87 -57.17 -20.07
CA GLY A 123 24.58 -57.63 -21.42
C GLY A 123 25.58 -58.69 -21.91
N GLN A 124 26.86 -58.50 -21.62
CA GLN A 124 27.91 -59.47 -21.95
C GLN A 124 27.82 -60.77 -21.14
N ALA A 125 27.38 -60.70 -19.88
CA ALA A 125 27.25 -61.88 -19.02
C ALA A 125 26.00 -62.76 -19.34
N ARG A 126 25.06 -62.24 -20.14
CA ARG A 126 23.83 -62.95 -20.55
C ARG A 126 23.92 -63.57 -21.96
N ALA A 127 24.96 -63.25 -22.73
CA ALA A 127 25.24 -63.80 -24.06
C ALA A 127 26.17 -65.02 -23.95
#